data_AF-A0AAD4PUF2-F1
#
_entry.id   AF-A0AAD4PUF2-F1
#
_cell.length_a   1.000
_cell.length_b   1.000
_cell.length_c   1.000
_cell.angle_alpha   90.00
_cell.angle_beta   90.00
_cell.angle_gamma   90.00
#
_symmetry.space_group_name_H-M   'P 1'
#
loop_
_entity.id
_entity.type
_entity.pdbx_description
1 polymer ?
#
loop_
_entity_poly.entity_id
_entity_poly.type
_entity_poly.pdbx_seq_one_letter_code
_entity_poly.pdbx_strand_id
1 'polypeptide(L)'
;MGKKSLGKFVFLDQIRYDVNKDLTILGCTLFSHISPRQEFAVETRMVDFKDILRWTVDGHNAAHESDLNWLNSQVSTIAKNEPHRQIAIFTHHSPSIDSRFTDPKHISSDVSTDFATDLSNKRCWTNSAVVAWVFGHTHFNCAFTDASGKTIITNQKEYRLILAQGFNPEGAFTIGK
;
A
#
# COMPACT_ATOMS: atom_id res chain seq x y z
N MET A 1 3.99 22.61 -33.88
CA MET A 1 3.19 22.04 -32.77
C MET A 1 4.14 21.26 -31.85
N GLY A 2 4.34 21.70 -30.61
CA GLY A 2 5.20 20.99 -29.66
C GLY A 2 4.57 19.65 -29.25
N LYS A 3 5.35 18.56 -29.25
CA LYS A 3 4.88 17.27 -28.75
C LYS A 3 4.43 17.45 -27.29
N LYS A 4 3.17 17.13 -26.99
CA LYS A 4 2.70 16.98 -25.61
C LYS A 4 3.57 15.92 -24.93
N SER A 5 4.23 16.30 -23.84
CA SER A 5 4.90 15.33 -22.96
C SER A 5 3.86 14.39 -22.37
N LEU A 6 4.16 13.09 -22.34
CA LEU A 6 3.32 12.07 -21.69
C LEU A 6 3.37 12.19 -20.15
N GLY A 7 4.21 13.07 -19.62
CA GLY A 7 4.45 13.22 -18.18
C GLY A 7 5.73 12.50 -17.73
N LYS A 8 5.88 12.37 -16.41
CA LYS A 8 6.99 11.66 -15.77
C LYS A 8 6.49 10.32 -15.24
N PHE A 9 7.13 9.24 -15.64
CA PHE A 9 6.95 7.94 -15.00
C PHE A 9 7.86 7.86 -13.76
N VAL A 10 7.29 7.58 -12.60
CA VAL A 10 8.02 7.38 -11.34
C VAL A 10 7.68 5.98 -10.84
N PHE A 11 8.66 5.10 -10.79
CA PHE A 11 8.51 3.79 -10.19
C PHE A 11 8.65 3.91 -8.67
N LEU A 12 7.61 3.54 -7.93
CA LEU A 12 7.54 3.73 -6.48
C LEU A 12 8.03 2.47 -5.75
N ASP A 13 9.34 2.34 -5.61
CA ASP A 13 10.00 1.25 -4.89
C ASP A 13 10.98 1.83 -3.85
N GLN A 14 10.49 2.03 -2.63
CA GLN A 14 11.14 2.84 -1.61
C GLN A 14 11.55 4.24 -2.12
N ILE A 15 10.65 4.89 -2.86
CA ILE A 15 10.85 6.21 -3.45
C ILE A 15 10.00 7.28 -2.77
N ARG A 16 10.68 8.38 -2.41
CA ARG A 16 10.06 9.67 -2.09
C ARG A 16 9.93 10.49 -3.37
N TYR A 17 8.73 10.99 -3.63
CA TYR A 17 8.44 11.90 -4.74
C TYR A 17 7.70 13.14 -4.24
N ASP A 18 8.37 14.29 -4.28
CA ASP A 18 7.76 15.56 -3.90
C ASP A 18 6.96 16.10 -5.08
N VAL A 19 5.63 16.08 -4.96
CA VAL A 19 4.71 16.56 -6.00
C VAL A 19 4.79 18.08 -6.11
N ASN A 20 4.86 18.75 -4.96
CA ASN A 20 5.07 20.18 -4.83
C ASN A 20 5.74 20.48 -3.46
N LYS A 21 5.74 21.74 -3.03
CA LYS A 21 6.34 22.16 -1.75
C LYS A 21 5.58 21.67 -0.51
N ASP A 22 4.32 21.29 -0.65
CA ASP A 22 3.42 20.96 0.46
C ASP A 22 3.03 19.47 0.47
N LEU A 23 3.16 18.74 -0.64
CA LEU A 23 2.74 17.34 -0.78
C LEU A 23 3.88 16.44 -1.26
N THR A 24 4.05 15.32 -0.54
CA THR A 24 4.97 14.24 -0.88
C THR A 24 4.23 12.92 -1.02
N ILE A 25 4.59 12.17 -2.04
CA ILE A 25 4.22 10.76 -2.18
C ILE A 25 5.41 9.92 -1.70
N LEU A 26 5.15 9.00 -0.79
CA LEU A 26 6.05 7.89 -0.49
C LEU A 26 5.44 6.64 -1.10
N GLY A 27 6.24 5.83 -1.79
CA GLY A 27 5.73 4.55 -2.24
C GLY A 27 6.78 3.46 -2.30
N CYS A 28 6.30 2.26 -2.07
CA CYS A 28 7.03 1.00 -2.07
C CYS A 28 6.05 -0.13 -2.36
N THR A 29 6.55 -1.34 -2.57
CA THR A 29 5.68 -2.51 -2.68
C THR A 29 4.91 -2.73 -1.37
N LEU A 30 5.57 -2.52 -0.23
CA LEU A 30 5.14 -2.97 1.09
C LEU A 30 4.72 -4.42 0.97
N PHE A 31 5.66 -5.33 0.75
CA PHE A 31 5.37 -6.75 0.93
C PHE A 31 4.70 -6.97 2.29
N SER A 32 3.82 -7.96 2.40
CA SER A 32 3.15 -8.26 3.66
C SER A 32 4.06 -9.08 4.56
N HIS A 33 3.75 -9.18 5.85
CA HIS A 33 4.44 -10.06 6.77
C HIS A 33 3.70 -11.40 6.84
N ILE A 34 4.28 -12.42 6.21
CA ILE A 34 3.78 -13.79 6.24
C ILE A 34 4.04 -14.38 7.62
N SER A 35 2.97 -14.81 8.29
CA SER A 35 3.10 -15.43 9.61
C SER A 35 3.66 -16.86 9.51
N PRO A 36 4.42 -17.34 10.51
CA PRO A 36 4.91 -18.72 10.53
C PRO A 36 3.79 -19.77 10.42
N ARG A 37 2.57 -19.43 10.89
CA ARG A 37 1.41 -20.33 10.81
C ARG A 37 0.90 -20.51 9.38
N GLN A 38 1.06 -19.50 8.53
CA GLN A 38 0.54 -19.49 7.16
C GLN A 38 1.61 -19.72 6.10
N GLU A 39 2.89 -19.70 6.48
CA GLU A 39 4.06 -19.87 5.61
C GLU A 39 3.87 -20.96 4.55
N PHE A 40 3.61 -22.20 4.97
CA PHE A 40 3.42 -23.32 4.03
C PHE A 40 2.24 -23.11 3.06
N ALA A 41 1.12 -22.59 3.56
CA ALA A 41 -0.06 -22.36 2.74
C ALA A 41 0.20 -21.23 1.72
N VAL A 42 0.86 -20.16 2.14
CA VAL A 42 1.21 -19.02 1.29
C VAL A 42 2.21 -19.44 0.22
N GLU A 43 3.32 -20.06 0.61
CA GLU A 43 4.40 -20.48 -0.31
C GLU A 43 3.89 -21.42 -1.41
N THR A 44 3.01 -22.36 -1.06
CA THR A 44 2.52 -23.36 -2.02
C THR A 44 1.44 -22.82 -2.96
N ARG A 45 0.67 -21.81 -2.53
CA ARG A 45 -0.53 -21.36 -3.24
C ARG A 45 -0.32 -20.05 -3.99
N MET A 46 0.48 -19.14 -3.46
CA MET A 46 0.63 -17.81 -4.02
C MET A 46 1.57 -17.80 -5.22
N VAL A 47 1.23 -16.97 -6.19
CA VAL A 47 1.90 -16.94 -7.50
C VAL A 47 3.29 -16.33 -7.38
N ASP A 48 3.47 -15.38 -6.47
CA ASP A 48 4.75 -14.71 -6.22
C ASP A 48 5.88 -15.72 -5.95
N PHE A 49 5.62 -16.78 -5.18
CA PHE A 49 6.58 -17.84 -4.86
C PHE A 49 6.84 -18.83 -6.00
N LYS A 50 6.09 -18.71 -7.10
CA LYS A 50 6.26 -19.51 -8.32
C LYS A 50 6.95 -18.71 -9.43
N ASP A 51 6.55 -17.45 -9.58
CA ASP A 51 6.94 -16.61 -10.72
C ASP A 51 8.15 -15.72 -10.41
N ILE A 52 8.36 -15.34 -9.15
CA ILE A 52 9.54 -14.55 -8.76
C ILE A 52 10.71 -15.50 -8.53
N LEU A 53 11.78 -15.28 -9.29
CA LEU A 53 12.96 -16.15 -9.27
C LEU A 53 13.61 -16.21 -7.87
N ARG A 54 13.66 -17.41 -7.29
CA ARG A 54 14.27 -17.68 -5.97
C ARG A 54 13.64 -16.86 -4.83
N TRP A 55 12.34 -16.60 -4.92
CA TRP A 55 11.59 -15.92 -3.87
C TRP A 55 11.20 -16.91 -2.76
N THR A 56 11.59 -16.62 -1.53
CA THR A 56 11.28 -17.43 -0.34
C THR A 56 10.45 -16.61 0.64
N VAL A 57 9.77 -17.27 1.58
CA VAL A 57 9.02 -16.55 2.64
C VAL A 57 9.93 -15.65 3.45
N ASP A 58 11.14 -16.10 3.77
CA ASP A 58 12.15 -15.26 4.42
C ASP A 58 12.52 -14.02 3.59
N GLY A 59 12.67 -14.19 2.27
CA GLY A 59 12.93 -13.08 1.35
C GLY A 59 11.78 -12.07 1.29
N HIS A 60 10.55 -12.58 1.25
CA HIS A 60 9.33 -11.76 1.30
C HIS A 60 9.25 -10.96 2.60
N ASN A 61 9.44 -11.61 3.75
CA ASN A 61 9.42 -10.96 5.06
C ASN A 61 10.60 -9.98 5.25
N ALA A 62 11.77 -10.27 4.71
CA ALA A 62 12.90 -9.32 4.70
C ALA A 62 12.59 -8.07 3.85
N ALA A 63 11.92 -8.24 2.71
CA ALA A 63 11.47 -7.12 1.88
C ALA A 63 10.39 -6.29 2.59
N HIS A 64 9.44 -6.93 3.29
CA HIS A 64 8.48 -6.25 4.17
C HIS A 64 9.18 -5.36 5.20
N GLU A 65 10.14 -5.92 5.94
CA GLU A 65 10.87 -5.17 6.96
C GLU A 65 11.67 -4.00 6.35
N SER A 66 12.26 -4.19 5.17
CA SER A 66 12.94 -3.10 4.46
C SER A 66 11.97 -1.96 4.14
N ASP A 67 10.82 -2.27 3.55
CA ASP A 67 9.80 -1.29 3.17
C ASP A 67 9.23 -0.57 4.40
N LEU A 68 8.92 -1.31 5.46
CA LEU A 68 8.36 -0.77 6.69
C LEU A 68 9.35 0.17 7.39
N ASN A 69 10.62 -0.23 7.48
CA ASN A 69 11.67 0.60 8.08
C ASN A 69 11.90 1.87 7.27
N TRP A 70 11.93 1.75 5.95
CA TRP A 70 12.06 2.90 5.05
C TRP A 70 10.87 3.87 5.21
N LEU A 71 9.63 3.39 5.18
CA LEU A 71 8.43 4.22 5.37
C LEU A 71 8.45 4.95 6.71
N ASN A 72 8.70 4.23 7.81
CA ASN A 72 8.76 4.83 9.15
C ASN A 72 9.84 5.91 9.24
N SER A 73 11.01 5.67 8.64
CA SER A 73 12.12 6.62 8.58
C SER A 73 11.78 7.87 7.77
N GLN A 74 11.22 7.71 6.57
CA GLN A 74 10.80 8.82 5.71
C GLN A 74 9.73 9.69 6.38
N VAL A 75 8.67 9.06 6.91
CA VAL A 75 7.59 9.78 7.61
C VAL A 75 8.12 10.53 8.82
N SER A 76 9.03 9.94 9.59
CA SER A 76 9.65 10.61 10.74
C SER A 76 10.50 11.80 10.32
N THR A 77 11.30 11.64 9.27
CA THR A 77 12.19 12.68 8.75
C THR A 77 11.40 13.86 8.20
N ILE A 78 10.39 13.61 7.37
CA ILE A 78 9.52 14.65 6.81
C ILE A 78 8.78 15.39 7.92
N ALA A 79 8.12 14.66 8.83
CA ALA A 79 7.34 15.30 9.89
C ALA A 79 8.20 16.17 10.82
N LYS A 80 9.48 15.80 11.03
CA LYS A 80 10.41 16.59 11.85
C LYS A 80 10.97 17.80 11.13
N ASN A 81 11.42 17.63 9.89
CA ASN A 81 12.20 18.65 9.18
C ASN A 81 11.34 19.56 8.29
N GLU A 82 10.18 19.08 7.88
CA GLU A 82 9.26 19.72 6.95
C GLU A 82 7.82 19.68 7.51
N PRO A 83 7.55 20.25 8.69
CA PRO A 83 6.28 20.05 9.42
C PRO A 83 5.03 20.58 8.69
N HIS A 84 5.20 21.37 7.63
CA HIS A 84 4.12 21.85 6.77
C HIS A 84 3.69 20.81 5.72
N ARG A 85 4.52 19.80 5.48
CA ARG A 85 4.37 18.85 4.37
C ARG A 85 3.41 17.73 4.72
N GLN A 86 2.43 17.54 3.86
CA GLN A 86 1.50 16.42 3.85
C GLN A 86 2.13 15.22 3.12
N ILE A 87 1.83 14.02 3.59
CA ILE A 87 2.35 12.76 3.06
C ILE A 87 1.19 11.91 2.57
N ALA A 88 1.31 11.41 1.34
CA ALA A 88 0.47 10.36 0.80
C ALA A 88 1.32 9.10 0.63
N ILE A 89 0.83 7.96 1.11
CA ILE A 89 1.54 6.68 0.99
C ILE A 89 0.85 5.83 -0.06
N PHE A 90 1.63 5.24 -0.97
CA PHE A 90 1.18 4.39 -2.06
C PHE A 90 1.87 3.03 -1.93
N THR A 91 1.09 1.97 -1.72
CA THR A 91 1.62 0.61 -1.57
C THR A 91 0.95 -0.39 -2.49
N HIS A 92 1.61 -1.50 -2.75
CA HIS A 92 0.94 -2.63 -3.40
C HIS A 92 0.06 -3.38 -2.39
N HIS A 93 0.60 -3.87 -1.28
CA HIS A 93 -0.19 -4.61 -0.28
C HIS A 93 -0.89 -3.71 0.72
N SER A 94 -1.88 -4.29 1.42
CA SER A 94 -2.71 -3.60 2.40
C SER A 94 -1.96 -3.33 3.71
N PRO A 95 -2.08 -2.12 4.28
CA PRO A 95 -1.47 -1.75 5.56
C PRO A 95 -2.31 -2.11 6.79
N SER A 96 -3.44 -2.82 6.61
CA SER A 96 -4.33 -3.17 7.71
C SER A 96 -5.06 -4.48 7.48
N ILE A 97 -5.34 -5.17 8.59
CA ILE A 97 -6.18 -6.37 8.68
C ILE A 97 -7.63 -6.06 9.11
N ASP A 98 -7.98 -4.78 9.26
CA ASP A 98 -9.34 -4.34 9.58
C ASP A 98 -10.32 -4.78 8.47
N SER A 99 -11.53 -5.17 8.86
CA SER A 99 -12.53 -5.73 7.94
C SER A 99 -12.97 -4.76 6.82
N ARG A 100 -12.68 -3.46 6.95
CA ARG A 100 -12.92 -2.46 5.89
C ARG A 100 -11.91 -2.54 4.74
N PHE A 101 -10.79 -3.23 4.91
CA PHE A 101 -9.71 -3.32 3.91
C PHE A 101 -9.77 -4.60 3.08
N THR A 102 -10.57 -5.57 3.50
CA THR A 102 -10.60 -6.91 2.92
C THR A 102 -12.03 -7.36 2.64
N ASP A 103 -12.20 -8.21 1.63
CA ASP A 103 -13.47 -8.85 1.38
C ASP A 103 -13.82 -9.78 2.57
N PRO A 104 -15.01 -9.66 3.18
CA PRO A 104 -15.41 -10.51 4.31
C PRO A 104 -15.23 -12.01 4.09
N LYS A 105 -15.27 -12.49 2.84
CA LYS A 105 -15.05 -13.91 2.50
C LYS A 105 -13.61 -14.38 2.75
N HIS A 106 -12.65 -13.47 2.89
CA HIS A 106 -11.21 -13.76 3.03
C HIS A 106 -10.65 -13.54 4.44
N ILE A 107 -11.44 -12.99 5.38
CA ILE A 107 -10.99 -12.67 6.76
C ILE A 107 -10.35 -13.89 7.46
N SER A 108 -10.87 -15.09 7.22
CA SER A 108 -10.39 -16.34 7.85
C SER A 108 -9.58 -17.21 6.89
N SER A 109 -9.06 -16.66 5.79
CA SER A 109 -8.24 -17.41 4.84
C SER A 109 -6.91 -17.83 5.47
N ASP A 110 -6.44 -19.02 5.13
CA ASP A 110 -5.13 -19.57 5.49
C ASP A 110 -3.95 -18.93 4.73
N VAL A 111 -4.23 -18.02 3.80
CA VAL A 111 -3.23 -17.21 3.09
C VAL A 111 -3.42 -15.71 3.33
N SER A 112 -4.24 -15.32 4.32
CA SER A 112 -4.58 -13.90 4.55
C SER A 112 -3.36 -13.02 4.84
N THR A 113 -2.28 -13.56 5.42
CA THR A 113 -1.06 -12.79 5.71
C THR A 113 -0.23 -12.47 4.47
N ASP A 114 -0.55 -13.05 3.30
CA ASP A 114 0.05 -12.63 2.03
C ASP A 114 -0.53 -11.30 1.55
N PHE A 115 -1.74 -10.93 2.00
CA PHE A 115 -2.44 -9.76 1.47
C PHE A 115 -2.25 -8.48 2.29
N ALA A 116 -2.08 -8.63 3.60
CA ALA A 116 -2.17 -7.52 4.53
C ALA A 116 -1.30 -7.71 5.76
N THR A 117 -0.81 -6.61 6.31
CA THR A 117 -0.13 -6.56 7.61
C THR A 117 -0.75 -5.48 8.47
N ASP A 118 -0.91 -5.72 9.77
CA ASP A 118 -1.39 -4.68 10.67
C ASP A 118 -0.29 -3.66 10.99
N LEU A 119 -0.38 -2.47 10.37
CA LEU A 119 0.52 -1.35 10.62
C LEU A 119 -0.07 -0.32 11.59
N SER A 120 -1.19 -0.61 12.26
CA SER A 120 -1.95 0.36 13.08
C SER A 120 -1.12 1.03 14.19
N ASN A 121 -0.07 0.36 14.68
CA ASN A 121 0.85 0.86 15.70
C ASN A 121 2.16 1.46 15.14
N LYS A 122 2.34 1.47 13.81
CA LYS A 122 3.58 1.93 13.17
C LYS A 122 3.55 3.43 12.92
N ARG A 123 4.73 4.04 12.83
CA ARG A 123 4.85 5.50 12.68
C ARG A 123 4.32 5.98 11.34
N CYS A 124 4.52 5.22 10.28
CA CYS A 124 3.97 5.49 8.96
C CYS A 124 2.44 5.51 8.94
N TRP A 125 1.77 4.85 9.88
CA TRP A 125 0.33 4.89 10.03
C TRP A 125 -0.13 6.02 10.96
N THR A 126 0.45 6.07 12.16
CA THR A 126 0.00 6.91 13.28
C THR A 126 0.37 8.39 13.15
N ASN A 127 1.33 8.76 12.31
CA ASN A 127 1.74 10.15 12.15
C ASN A 127 0.69 10.97 11.39
N SER A 128 0.26 12.10 11.96
CA SER A 128 -0.76 12.98 11.39
C SER A 128 -0.33 13.68 10.10
N ALA A 129 0.97 13.73 9.80
CA ALA A 129 1.46 14.20 8.49
C ALA A 129 1.01 13.29 7.34
N VAL A 130 0.70 12.01 7.63
CA VAL A 130 0.18 11.07 6.63
C VAL A 130 -1.32 11.28 6.49
N VAL A 131 -1.71 11.92 5.39
CA VAL A 131 -3.10 12.34 5.12
C VAL A 131 -3.84 11.38 4.19
N ALA A 132 -3.13 10.53 3.46
CA ALA A 132 -3.73 9.53 2.60
C ALA A 132 -2.91 8.24 2.53
N TRP A 133 -3.60 7.11 2.36
CA TRP A 133 -3.01 5.82 2.03
C TRP A 133 -3.77 5.17 0.87
N VAL A 134 -3.06 4.93 -0.22
CA VAL A 134 -3.54 4.21 -1.40
C VAL A 134 -2.89 2.83 -1.45
N PHE A 135 -3.68 1.79 -1.59
CA PHE A 135 -3.19 0.41 -1.63
C PHE A 135 -3.92 -0.43 -2.67
N GLY A 136 -3.45 -1.67 -2.88
CA GLY A 136 -4.07 -2.64 -3.76
C GLY A 136 -3.98 -4.07 -3.20
N HIS A 137 -3.77 -5.04 -4.10
CA HIS A 137 -3.53 -6.46 -3.85
C HIS A 137 -4.68 -7.23 -3.17
N THR A 138 -5.57 -6.59 -2.41
CA THR A 138 -6.69 -7.24 -1.69
C THR A 138 -7.86 -7.63 -2.58
N HIS A 139 -7.86 -7.19 -3.83
CA HIS A 139 -8.95 -7.42 -4.78
C HIS A 139 -10.31 -6.87 -4.30
N PHE A 140 -10.24 -5.88 -3.41
CA PHE A 140 -11.37 -5.27 -2.74
C PHE A 140 -11.24 -3.75 -2.79
N ASN A 141 -12.36 -3.08 -3.09
CA ASN A 141 -12.41 -1.63 -3.20
C ASN A 141 -13.07 -1.00 -1.98
N CYS A 142 -12.45 0.04 -1.47
CA CYS A 142 -12.93 0.82 -0.35
C CYS A 142 -12.40 2.26 -0.46
N ALA A 143 -13.22 3.20 -0.01
CA ALA A 143 -12.85 4.59 0.14
C ALA A 143 -13.50 5.12 1.42
N PHE A 144 -12.69 5.51 2.40
CA PHE A 144 -13.19 6.06 3.65
C PHE A 144 -12.13 6.95 4.33
N THR A 145 -12.55 7.69 5.35
CA THR A 145 -11.64 8.45 6.22
C THR A 145 -11.58 7.76 7.58
N ASP A 146 -10.38 7.50 8.09
CA ASP A 146 -10.20 6.91 9.40
C ASP A 146 -10.47 7.91 10.54
N ALA A 147 -10.43 7.44 11.79
CA ALA A 147 -10.66 8.29 12.96
C ALA A 147 -9.62 9.41 13.14
N SER A 148 -8.46 9.31 12.50
CA SER A 148 -7.40 10.34 12.53
C SER A 148 -7.56 11.39 11.41
N GLY A 149 -8.53 11.21 10.51
CA GLY A 149 -8.72 12.08 9.35
C GLY A 149 -7.92 11.65 8.11
N LYS A 150 -7.31 10.47 8.12
CA LYS A 150 -6.55 9.93 6.98
C LYS A 150 -7.50 9.32 5.95
N THR A 151 -7.34 9.70 4.70
CA THR A 151 -8.11 9.13 3.58
C THR A 151 -7.50 7.80 3.13
N ILE A 152 -8.29 6.74 3.15
CA ILE A 152 -7.91 5.38 2.75
C ILE A 152 -8.61 5.05 1.44
N ILE A 153 -7.86 4.63 0.41
CA ILE A 153 -8.38 4.41 -0.94
C ILE A 153 -7.80 3.14 -1.57
N THR A 154 -8.66 2.35 -2.19
CA THR A 154 -8.32 1.32 -3.19
C THR A 154 -9.41 1.30 -4.26
N ASN A 155 -8.99 1.26 -5.53
CA ASN A 155 -9.85 1.24 -6.71
C ASN A 155 -9.28 0.27 -7.77
N GLN A 156 -9.10 -0.98 -7.35
CA GLN A 156 -8.61 -2.11 -8.12
C GLN A 156 -9.63 -2.55 -9.17
N LYS A 157 -9.15 -2.78 -10.40
CA LYS A 157 -9.97 -3.23 -11.53
C LYS A 157 -10.28 -4.73 -11.49
N GLU A 158 -9.42 -5.53 -10.85
CA GLU A 158 -9.36 -7.00 -10.96
C GLU A 158 -8.91 -7.56 -12.32
N TYR A 159 -8.84 -8.90 -12.40
CA TYR A 159 -8.54 -9.66 -13.60
C TYR A 159 -9.51 -9.37 -14.76
N ARG A 160 -8.99 -9.51 -16.00
CA ARG A 160 -9.61 -9.08 -17.28
C ARG A 160 -11.10 -9.39 -17.50
N LEU A 161 -11.68 -10.39 -16.83
CA LEU A 161 -13.03 -10.88 -17.12
C LEU A 161 -14.07 -10.56 -16.02
N ILE A 162 -13.65 -10.14 -14.83
CA ILE A 162 -14.55 -9.84 -13.71
C ILE A 162 -14.10 -8.50 -13.13
N LEU A 163 -14.94 -7.47 -13.23
CA LEU A 163 -14.68 -6.21 -12.55
C LEU A 163 -14.85 -6.42 -11.05
N ALA A 164 -13.90 -5.94 -10.24
CA ALA A 164 -14.12 -5.85 -8.80
C ALA A 164 -15.38 -5.04 -8.52
N GLN A 165 -16.18 -5.50 -7.56
CA GLN A 165 -17.29 -4.73 -7.06
C GLN A 165 -16.78 -3.37 -6.56
N GLY A 166 -17.40 -2.28 -7.00
CA GLY A 166 -17.01 -0.93 -6.63
C GLY A 166 -15.84 -0.34 -7.43
N PHE A 167 -15.29 -1.04 -8.43
CA PHE A 167 -14.33 -0.41 -9.35
C PHE A 167 -14.98 0.74 -10.11
N ASN A 168 -14.35 1.91 -10.07
CA ASN A 168 -14.78 3.10 -10.78
C ASN A 168 -13.70 3.54 -11.78
N PRO A 169 -13.88 3.33 -13.10
CA PRO A 169 -12.90 3.75 -14.10
C PRO A 169 -12.72 5.28 -14.18
N GLU A 170 -13.72 6.05 -13.75
CA GLU A 170 -13.70 7.51 -13.67
C GLU A 170 -13.36 8.01 -12.26
N GLY A 171 -12.91 7.11 -11.38
CA GLY A 171 -12.59 7.43 -9.98
C GLY A 171 -11.45 8.44 -9.89
N ALA A 172 -11.77 9.64 -9.41
CA ALA A 172 -10.79 10.67 -9.09
C ALA A 172 -10.81 10.94 -7.59
N PHE A 173 -9.62 10.98 -6.98
CA PHE A 173 -9.46 11.23 -5.55
C PHE A 173 -8.53 12.43 -5.35
N THR A 174 -8.95 13.36 -4.50
CA THR A 174 -8.14 14.51 -4.10
C THR A 174 -7.34 14.14 -2.86
N ILE A 175 -6.02 14.33 -2.93
CA ILE A 175 -5.11 14.10 -1.81
C ILE A 175 -4.46 15.42 -1.44
N GLY A 176 -4.46 15.74 -0.15
CA GLY A 176 -4.00 17.03 0.37
C GLY A 176 -5.08 18.10 0.32
N LYS A 177 -4.75 19.29 0.84
CA LYS A 177 -5.57 20.50 0.72
C LYS A 177 -4.87 21.53 -0.16
#